data_AF-A0A453PLN0-F1
#
_entry.id   AF-A0A453PLN0-F1
#
_cell.length_a   1.000
_cell.length_b   1.000
_cell.length_c   1.000
_cell.angle_alpha   90.00
_cell.angle_beta   90.00
_cell.angle_gamma   90.00
#
_symmetry.space_group_name_H-M   'P 1'
#
loop_
_entity.id
_entity.type
_entity.pdbx_description
1 polymer ?
#
loop_
_entity_poly.entity_id
_entity_poly.type
_entity_poly.pdbx_seq_one_letter_code
_entity_poly.pdbx_strand_id
1 'polypeptide(L)'
;RGSSSLFPKVKQEWRNRLRGSGHGIAAARMDAKLNAAGWISEQMGGVSYLEYLRDLETKIDQDWDRISASLEEMRKSLFSKEGCLINITSDSKNLEKSGQHIAKFLDALPSSPSLGSDPWLSRLPSVNEAIVIPTQVNYVGKAGNLYQSGYQLNGSAYVISKHISNTWLWDRVRVSGGAYGGFCDFDTHSGVFSYLSYRDPNLLKTLEVYDGTAKFLRELDVDDDALTKAIIGTIGDVDSYQLPDAKGYSSLMRYLLGITEEERQQRREEILATSVKDFKEFADAVETINDNGVVVAVASPDDVEAANKEKSLFSDIKKCL
;
A
#
# COMPACT_ATOMS: atom_id res chain seq x y z
N ARG A 1 -30.26 16.22 -7.99
CA ARG A 1 -29.62 16.91 -9.14
C ARG A 1 -28.08 17.00 -9.06
N GLY A 2 -27.45 16.88 -7.88
CA GLY A 2 -25.97 16.85 -7.74
C GLY A 2 -25.30 15.46 -7.90
N SER A 3 -26.07 14.37 -7.90
CA SER A 3 -25.55 13.01 -8.03
C SER A 3 -25.09 12.66 -9.46
N SER A 4 -25.73 13.21 -10.49
CA SER A 4 -25.49 12.82 -11.88
C SER A 4 -24.14 13.28 -12.45
N SER A 5 -23.44 14.23 -11.80
CA SER A 5 -22.12 14.70 -12.22
C SER A 5 -20.96 13.98 -11.52
N LEU A 6 -21.23 13.28 -10.40
CA LEU A 6 -20.19 12.64 -9.59
C LEU A 6 -19.72 11.32 -10.21
N PHE A 7 -20.65 10.45 -10.65
CA PHE A 7 -20.31 9.14 -11.23
C PHE A 7 -19.48 9.22 -12.51
N PRO A 8 -19.80 10.10 -13.49
CA PRO A 8 -18.95 10.25 -14.68
C PRO A 8 -17.53 10.70 -14.34
N LYS A 9 -17.38 11.61 -13.35
CA LYS A 9 -16.08 12.08 -12.89
C LYS A 9 -15.27 10.96 -12.24
N VAL A 10 -15.88 10.22 -11.30
CA VAL A 10 -15.22 9.10 -10.62
C VAL A 10 -14.87 7.98 -11.59
N LYS A 11 -15.73 7.68 -12.57
CA LYS A 11 -15.45 6.69 -13.64
C LYS A 11 -14.28 7.11 -14.52
N GLN A 12 -14.16 8.41 -14.83
CA GLN A 12 -13.02 8.94 -15.58
C GLN A 12 -11.73 8.90 -14.76
N GLU A 13 -11.77 9.25 -13.49
CA GLU A 13 -10.63 9.14 -12.56
C GLU A 13 -10.15 7.68 -12.47
N TRP A 14 -11.07 6.72 -12.35
CA TRP A 14 -10.74 5.29 -12.34
C TRP A 14 -10.12 4.81 -13.65
N ARG A 15 -10.62 5.25 -14.80
CA ARG A 15 -10.01 4.97 -16.11
C ARG A 15 -8.58 5.48 -16.19
N ASN A 16 -8.34 6.69 -15.68
CA ASN A 16 -7.01 7.28 -15.64
C ASN A 16 -6.09 6.51 -14.67
N ARG A 17 -6.60 6.08 -13.52
CA ARG A 17 -5.84 5.31 -12.54
C ARG A 17 -5.45 3.92 -13.07
N LEU A 18 -6.37 3.21 -13.72
CA LEU A 18 -6.10 1.91 -14.37
C LEU A 18 -5.01 2.03 -15.44
N ARG A 19 -5.08 3.05 -16.31
CA ARG A 19 -4.13 3.24 -17.41
C ARG A 19 -2.81 3.89 -17.02
N GLY A 20 -2.83 4.75 -16.01
CA GLY A 20 -1.70 5.60 -15.63
C GLY A 20 -0.96 5.11 -14.39
N SER A 21 -1.65 4.41 -13.48
CA SER A 21 -1.16 4.05 -12.14
C SER A 21 -1.62 2.64 -11.72
N GLY A 22 -1.62 1.68 -12.66
CA GLY A 22 -2.08 0.32 -12.40
C GLY A 22 -1.30 -0.42 -11.31
N HIS A 23 -0.04 -0.07 -11.06
CA HIS A 23 0.76 -0.59 -9.94
C HIS A 23 0.08 -0.36 -8.58
N GLY A 24 -0.52 0.80 -8.34
CA GLY A 24 -1.24 1.09 -7.10
C GLY A 24 -2.55 0.30 -6.97
N ILE A 25 -3.12 -0.16 -8.09
CA ILE A 25 -4.28 -1.06 -8.09
C ILE A 25 -3.82 -2.49 -7.78
N ALA A 26 -2.72 -2.93 -8.40
CA ALA A 26 -2.11 -4.22 -8.09
C ALA A 26 -1.73 -4.31 -6.61
N ALA A 27 -1.04 -3.30 -6.06
CA ALA A 27 -0.70 -3.19 -4.65
C ALA A 27 -1.93 -3.32 -3.74
N ALA A 28 -2.94 -2.48 -3.94
CA ALA A 28 -4.17 -2.54 -3.14
C ALA A 28 -4.88 -3.90 -3.21
N ARG A 29 -4.86 -4.58 -4.37
CA ARG A 29 -5.42 -5.92 -4.51
C ARG A 29 -4.59 -6.99 -3.80
N MET A 30 -3.26 -6.87 -3.79
CA MET A 30 -2.40 -7.78 -3.04
C MET A 30 -2.60 -7.60 -1.53
N ASP A 31 -2.60 -6.36 -1.04
CA ASP A 31 -2.82 -6.07 0.39
C ASP A 31 -4.17 -6.61 0.86
N ALA A 32 -5.21 -6.48 0.04
CA ALA A 32 -6.54 -7.01 0.32
C ALA A 32 -6.62 -8.53 0.44
N LYS A 33 -5.66 -9.25 -0.14
CA LYS A 33 -5.53 -10.70 0.00
C LYS A 33 -4.69 -11.07 1.23
N LEU A 34 -3.80 -10.19 1.67
CA LEU A 34 -2.81 -10.48 2.70
C LEU A 34 -3.26 -10.06 4.10
N ASN A 35 -3.97 -8.93 4.25
CA ASN A 35 -4.37 -8.41 5.56
C ASN A 35 -5.71 -7.63 5.52
N ALA A 36 -6.30 -7.42 6.70
CA ALA A 36 -7.60 -6.78 6.85
C ALA A 36 -7.60 -5.28 6.52
N ALA A 37 -6.53 -4.56 6.85
CA ALA A 37 -6.40 -3.13 6.55
C ALA A 37 -6.37 -2.88 5.03
N GLY A 38 -5.63 -3.73 4.31
CA GLY A 38 -5.62 -3.78 2.85
C GLY A 38 -7.01 -4.10 2.29
N TRP A 39 -7.73 -5.05 2.88
CA TRP A 39 -9.09 -5.39 2.43
C TRP A 39 -10.04 -4.20 2.57
N ILE A 40 -10.04 -3.53 3.73
CA ILE A 40 -10.84 -2.32 3.97
C ILE A 40 -10.48 -1.23 2.94
N SER A 41 -9.18 -1.01 2.70
CA SER A 41 -8.70 -0.01 1.73
C SER A 41 -9.15 -0.33 0.30
N GLU A 42 -9.17 -1.61 -0.07
CA GLU A 42 -9.61 -2.08 -1.39
C GLU A 42 -11.13 -1.94 -1.59
N GLN A 43 -11.93 -2.12 -0.52
CA GLN A 43 -13.36 -1.83 -0.55
C GLN A 43 -13.67 -0.34 -0.73
N MET A 44 -12.78 0.56 -0.28
CA MET A 44 -12.98 2.02 -0.34
C MET A 44 -12.27 2.70 -1.52
N GLY A 45 -11.32 2.04 -2.17
CA GLY A 45 -10.49 2.67 -3.20
C GLY A 45 -9.82 1.71 -4.18
N GLY A 46 -10.21 0.43 -4.19
CA GLY A 46 -9.70 -0.63 -5.06
C GLY A 46 -10.68 -1.06 -6.16
N VAL A 47 -10.44 -2.24 -6.75
CA VAL A 47 -11.29 -2.76 -7.83
C VAL A 47 -12.70 -3.05 -7.34
N SER A 48 -12.85 -3.58 -6.11
CA SER A 48 -14.16 -3.81 -5.48
C SER A 48 -14.92 -2.49 -5.31
N TYR A 49 -14.23 -1.39 -5.01
CA TYR A 49 -14.86 -0.06 -4.97
C TYR A 49 -15.39 0.37 -6.34
N LEU A 50 -14.64 0.12 -7.43
CA LEU A 50 -15.11 0.38 -8.79
C LEU A 50 -16.34 -0.48 -9.14
N GLU A 51 -16.33 -1.75 -8.79
CA GLU A 51 -17.48 -2.66 -8.97
C GLU A 51 -18.70 -2.14 -8.19
N TYR A 52 -18.50 -1.74 -6.93
CA TYR A 52 -19.53 -1.12 -6.09
C TYR A 52 -20.10 0.17 -6.71
N LEU A 53 -19.25 1.05 -7.25
CA LEU A 53 -19.69 2.30 -7.85
C LEU A 53 -20.57 2.10 -9.09
N ARG A 54 -20.31 1.05 -9.89
CA ARG A 54 -21.13 0.71 -11.06
C ARG A 54 -22.53 0.26 -10.67
N ASP A 55 -22.61 -0.53 -9.60
CA ASP A 55 -23.87 -0.97 -9.02
C ASP A 55 -24.62 0.22 -8.38
N LEU A 56 -23.88 1.10 -7.69
CA LEU A 56 -24.43 2.30 -7.06
C LEU A 56 -25.03 3.29 -8.08
N GLU A 57 -24.41 3.45 -9.26
CA GLU A 57 -24.94 4.29 -10.35
C GLU A 57 -26.36 3.85 -10.76
N THR A 58 -26.63 2.54 -10.76
CA THR A 58 -27.96 2.00 -11.09
C THR A 58 -28.93 2.15 -9.90
N LYS A 59 -28.45 1.86 -8.69
CA LYS A 59 -29.28 1.88 -7.47
C LYS A 59 -29.72 3.28 -7.06
N ILE A 60 -28.94 4.32 -7.35
CA ILE A 60 -29.25 5.68 -6.87
C ILE A 60 -30.55 6.23 -7.47
N ASP A 61 -30.85 5.87 -8.71
CA ASP A 61 -32.09 6.29 -9.39
C ASP A 61 -33.27 5.37 -9.05
N GLN A 62 -33.01 4.15 -8.59
CA GLN A 62 -34.02 3.12 -8.29
C GLN A 62 -34.45 3.10 -6.82
N ASP A 63 -33.54 3.37 -5.88
CA ASP A 63 -33.76 3.21 -4.44
C ASP A 63 -32.94 4.25 -3.65
N TRP A 64 -33.22 5.53 -3.90
CA TRP A 64 -32.55 6.64 -3.21
C TRP A 64 -32.75 6.60 -1.69
N ASP A 65 -33.95 6.23 -1.23
CA ASP A 65 -34.27 6.24 0.20
C ASP A 65 -33.38 5.29 0.99
N ARG A 66 -33.08 4.10 0.44
CA ARG A 66 -32.13 3.17 1.06
C ARG A 66 -30.72 3.72 1.11
N ILE A 67 -30.24 4.33 0.02
CA ILE A 67 -28.90 4.96 -0.01
C ILE A 67 -28.81 6.10 1.00
N SER A 68 -29.85 6.94 1.07
CA SER A 68 -29.94 8.03 2.04
C SER A 68 -29.93 7.49 3.47
N ALA A 69 -30.64 6.40 3.75
CA ALA A 69 -30.64 5.76 5.06
C ALA A 69 -29.25 5.23 5.44
N SER A 70 -28.53 4.60 4.52
CA SER A 70 -27.14 4.14 4.75
C SER A 70 -26.18 5.30 5.01
N LEU A 71 -26.31 6.43 4.30
CA LEU A 71 -25.50 7.63 4.56
C LEU A 71 -25.77 8.21 5.96
N GLU A 72 -27.03 8.22 6.38
CA GLU A 72 -27.45 8.66 7.71
C GLU A 72 -26.94 7.72 8.82
N GLU A 73 -26.91 6.41 8.58
CA GLU A 73 -26.33 5.42 9.49
C GLU A 73 -24.81 5.58 9.62
N MET A 74 -24.10 5.78 8.51
CA MET A 74 -22.67 6.08 8.53
C MET A 74 -22.38 7.37 9.32
N ARG A 75 -23.20 8.42 9.14
CA ARG A 75 -23.08 9.66 9.91
C ARG A 75 -23.21 9.40 11.41
N LYS A 76 -24.22 8.63 11.82
CA LYS A 76 -24.45 8.29 13.24
C LYS A 76 -23.32 7.44 13.82
N SER A 77 -22.70 6.59 13.01
CA SER A 77 -21.62 5.70 13.44
C SER A 77 -20.27 6.42 13.55
N LEU A 78 -20.00 7.41 12.68
CA LEU A 78 -18.72 8.10 12.61
C LEU A 78 -18.61 9.30 13.58
N PHE A 79 -19.65 10.12 13.66
CA PHE A 79 -19.62 11.33 14.48
C PHE A 79 -20.01 10.99 15.91
N SER A 80 -19.02 10.74 16.76
CA SER A 80 -19.19 10.59 18.22
C SER A 80 -18.11 11.38 18.96
N LYS A 81 -18.44 11.86 20.16
CA LYS A 81 -17.47 12.44 21.10
C LYS A 81 -16.56 11.35 21.68
N GLU A 82 -17.10 10.15 21.88
CA GLU A 82 -16.34 9.00 22.39
C GLU A 82 -15.37 8.48 21.32
N GLY A 83 -14.10 8.28 21.70
CA GLY A 83 -13.05 7.84 20.76
C GLY A 83 -12.59 8.92 19.77
N CYS A 84 -13.15 10.13 19.82
CA CYS A 84 -12.72 11.24 18.97
C CYS A 84 -11.31 11.69 19.34
N LEU A 85 -10.41 11.71 18.36
CA LEU A 85 -9.07 12.25 18.49
C LEU A 85 -8.93 13.52 17.64
N ILE A 86 -8.45 14.60 18.25
CA ILE A 86 -8.23 15.88 17.57
C ILE A 86 -6.73 16.20 17.58
N ASN A 87 -6.16 16.39 16.40
CA ASN A 87 -4.78 16.83 16.21
C ASN A 87 -4.75 18.28 15.74
N ILE A 88 -3.97 19.12 16.39
CA ILE A 88 -3.88 20.55 16.07
C ILE A 88 -2.42 20.95 16.01
N THR A 89 -2.06 21.67 14.95
CA THR A 89 -0.72 22.18 14.76
C THR A 89 -0.79 23.67 14.51
N SER A 90 -0.30 24.45 15.48
CA SER A 90 -0.27 25.91 15.43
C SER A 90 0.76 26.43 16.45
N ASP A 91 1.04 27.73 16.41
CA ASP A 91 1.82 28.38 17.47
C ASP A 91 1.05 28.42 18.80
N SER A 92 1.78 28.60 19.90
CA SER A 92 1.22 28.51 21.26
C SER A 92 0.05 29.48 21.50
N LYS A 93 0.10 30.70 20.94
CA LYS A 93 -0.96 31.70 21.15
C LYS A 93 -2.26 31.30 20.48
N ASN A 94 -2.17 30.71 19.28
CA ASN A 94 -3.34 30.22 18.56
C ASN A 94 -3.88 28.91 19.16
N LEU A 95 -3.01 28.04 19.70
CA LEU A 95 -3.45 26.84 20.43
C LEU A 95 -4.28 27.20 21.66
N GLU A 96 -3.83 28.17 22.48
CA GLU A 96 -4.57 28.64 23.65
C GLU A 96 -5.97 29.18 23.28
N LYS A 97 -6.06 29.97 22.19
CA LYS A 97 -7.34 30.50 21.70
C LYS A 97 -8.26 29.43 21.12
N SER A 98 -7.69 28.38 20.52
CA SER A 98 -8.45 27.32 19.86
C SER A 98 -9.23 26.44 20.85
N GLY A 99 -8.77 26.35 22.11
CA GLY A 99 -9.37 25.52 23.15
C GLY A 99 -10.89 25.69 23.30
N GLN A 100 -11.37 26.94 23.32
CA GLN A 100 -12.81 27.24 23.45
C GLN A 100 -13.60 26.78 22.22
N HIS A 101 -13.04 26.94 21.02
CA HIS A 101 -13.71 26.52 19.78
C HIS A 101 -13.78 24.99 19.67
N ILE A 102 -12.72 24.29 20.07
CA ILE A 102 -12.66 22.83 20.09
C ILE A 102 -13.64 22.27 21.11
N ALA A 103 -13.67 22.83 22.32
CA ALA A 103 -14.62 22.42 23.36
C ALA A 103 -16.06 22.56 22.86
N LYS A 104 -16.40 23.73 22.26
CA LYS A 104 -17.72 23.96 21.67
C LYS A 104 -18.05 22.97 20.53
N PHE A 105 -17.06 22.61 19.71
CA PHE A 105 -17.24 21.59 18.67
C PHE A 105 -17.49 20.20 19.26
N LEU A 106 -16.67 19.78 20.23
CA LEU A 106 -16.82 18.49 20.91
C LEU A 106 -18.14 18.38 21.66
N ASP A 107 -18.65 19.45 22.24
CA ASP A 107 -19.96 19.48 22.91
C ASP A 107 -21.14 19.40 21.93
N ALA A 108 -20.91 19.70 20.65
CA ALA A 108 -21.91 19.52 19.59
C ALA A 108 -21.92 18.10 19.00
N LEU A 109 -20.89 17.28 19.30
CA LEU A 109 -20.86 15.88 18.87
C LEU A 109 -21.76 15.04 19.79
N PRO A 110 -22.48 14.05 19.25
CA PRO A 110 -23.30 13.18 20.07
C PRO A 110 -22.40 12.28 20.92
N SER A 111 -22.83 11.99 22.15
CA SER A 111 -22.27 10.92 22.97
C SER A 111 -23.10 9.66 22.71
N SER A 112 -22.81 8.99 21.60
CA SER A 112 -23.37 7.65 21.35
C SER A 112 -22.35 6.62 21.79
N PRO A 113 -22.76 5.59 22.55
CA PRO A 113 -21.87 4.48 22.87
C PRO A 113 -21.31 3.93 21.56
N SER A 114 -20.01 3.66 21.53
CA SER A 114 -19.42 2.99 20.37
C SER A 114 -20.26 1.76 20.06
N LEU A 115 -20.79 1.70 18.82
CA LEU A 115 -21.32 0.46 18.30
C LEU A 115 -20.15 -0.50 18.35
N GLY A 116 -20.16 -1.45 19.30
CA GLY A 116 -19.13 -2.46 19.40
C GLY A 116 -19.02 -3.13 18.04
N SER A 117 -17.94 -2.82 17.32
CA SER A 117 -17.70 -3.39 16.01
C SER A 117 -16.66 -4.48 16.21
N ASP A 118 -17.08 -5.73 16.00
CA ASP A 118 -16.11 -6.79 15.79
C ASP A 118 -15.15 -6.34 14.67
N PRO A 119 -13.84 -6.47 14.87
CA PRO A 119 -12.88 -6.05 13.87
C PRO A 119 -13.16 -6.82 12.57
N TRP A 120 -13.18 -6.11 11.44
CA TRP A 120 -13.25 -6.75 10.14
C TRP A 120 -11.98 -7.58 9.95
N LEU A 121 -12.10 -8.91 9.99
CA LEU A 121 -10.99 -9.84 9.73
C LEU A 121 -11.04 -10.41 8.30
N SER A 122 -11.78 -9.74 7.41
CA SER A 122 -12.01 -10.18 6.03
C SER A 122 -10.77 -10.00 5.17
N ARG A 123 -10.59 -10.91 4.22
CA ARG A 123 -9.57 -10.86 3.16
C ARG A 123 -10.17 -11.38 1.86
N LEU A 124 -9.64 -10.93 0.74
CA LEU A 124 -9.90 -11.54 -0.55
C LEU A 124 -9.21 -12.92 -0.63
N PRO A 125 -9.70 -13.84 -1.49
CA PRO A 125 -9.01 -15.09 -1.74
C PRO A 125 -7.56 -14.86 -2.21
N SER A 126 -6.62 -15.57 -1.59
CA SER A 126 -5.19 -15.52 -1.93
C SER A 126 -4.91 -16.32 -3.20
N VAL A 127 -5.34 -15.76 -4.33
CA VAL A 127 -5.17 -16.30 -5.68
C VAL A 127 -4.54 -15.26 -6.59
N ASN A 128 -3.73 -15.73 -7.53
CA ASN A 128 -3.12 -14.88 -8.55
C ASN A 128 -4.19 -14.33 -9.50
N GLU A 129 -4.12 -13.03 -9.75
CA GLU A 129 -5.17 -12.30 -10.45
C GLU A 129 -4.62 -11.38 -11.54
N ALA A 130 -5.27 -11.40 -12.71
CA ALA A 130 -5.00 -10.47 -13.79
C ALA A 130 -6.18 -9.53 -14.01
N ILE A 131 -5.91 -8.23 -13.99
CA ILE A 131 -6.85 -7.16 -14.33
C ILE A 131 -6.55 -6.72 -15.76
N VAL A 132 -7.43 -7.11 -16.67
CA VAL A 132 -7.25 -6.90 -18.10
C VAL A 132 -7.72 -5.50 -18.49
N ILE A 133 -6.83 -4.74 -19.13
CA ILE A 133 -7.12 -3.43 -19.73
C ILE A 133 -6.47 -3.32 -21.12
N PRO A 134 -7.03 -2.52 -22.05
CA PRO A 134 -6.36 -2.22 -23.30
C PRO A 134 -5.17 -1.29 -23.05
N THR A 135 -3.95 -1.87 -23.06
CA THR A 135 -2.69 -1.18 -22.77
C THR A 135 -1.53 -1.80 -23.57
N GLN A 136 -0.46 -1.04 -23.78
CA GLN A 136 0.81 -1.52 -24.34
C GLN A 136 1.86 -1.79 -23.26
N VAL A 137 1.54 -1.44 -22.01
CA VAL A 137 2.43 -1.59 -20.85
C VAL A 137 1.64 -2.16 -19.69
N ASN A 138 2.31 -2.99 -18.92
CA ASN A 138 1.78 -3.72 -17.78
C ASN A 138 2.20 -3.06 -16.47
N TYR A 139 1.53 -3.48 -15.41
CA TYR A 139 1.90 -3.22 -14.03
C TYR A 139 1.89 -4.55 -13.30
N VAL A 140 3.07 -5.02 -12.93
CA VAL A 140 3.23 -6.35 -12.35
C VAL A 140 3.47 -6.18 -10.86
N GLY A 141 2.70 -6.90 -10.04
CA GLY A 141 2.86 -6.92 -8.59
C GLY A 141 3.04 -8.35 -8.08
N LYS A 142 3.96 -8.54 -7.13
CA LYS A 142 4.08 -9.77 -6.34
C LYS A 142 4.33 -9.41 -4.88
N ALA A 143 3.58 -9.98 -3.94
CA ALA A 143 3.72 -9.63 -2.53
C ALA A 143 3.51 -10.83 -1.60
N GLY A 144 4.11 -10.76 -0.42
CA GLY A 144 3.96 -11.77 0.65
C GLY A 144 4.15 -11.15 2.02
N ASN A 145 3.68 -11.83 3.07
CA ASN A 145 3.83 -11.36 4.44
C ASN A 145 5.07 -12.01 5.08
N LEU A 146 6.12 -11.20 5.31
CA LEU A 146 7.39 -11.67 5.89
C LEU A 146 7.25 -12.08 7.36
N TYR A 147 6.32 -11.50 8.11
CA TYR A 147 6.13 -11.87 9.52
C TYR A 147 5.53 -13.27 9.65
N GLN A 148 4.77 -13.73 8.66
CA GLN A 148 4.26 -15.10 8.62
C GLN A 148 5.35 -16.15 8.40
N SER A 149 6.51 -15.76 7.84
CA SER A 149 7.68 -16.64 7.73
C SER A 149 8.56 -16.62 9.00
N GLY A 150 8.17 -15.86 10.02
CA GLY A 150 8.93 -15.71 11.27
C GLY A 150 9.97 -14.60 11.25
N TYR A 151 10.07 -13.82 10.17
CA TYR A 151 10.94 -12.65 10.13
C TYR A 151 10.53 -11.66 11.22
N GLN A 152 11.49 -11.22 12.02
CA GLN A 152 11.28 -10.16 13.00
C GLN A 152 11.81 -8.86 12.42
N LEU A 153 11.00 -7.80 12.50
CA LEU A 153 11.40 -6.51 11.98
C LEU A 153 12.73 -6.06 12.61
N ASN A 154 13.68 -5.67 11.76
CA ASN A 154 14.89 -4.95 12.10
C ASN A 154 15.00 -3.71 11.21
N GLY A 155 15.55 -2.61 11.73
CA GLY A 155 15.77 -1.37 10.99
C GLY A 155 16.60 -1.54 9.71
N SER A 156 17.45 -2.57 9.64
CA SER A 156 18.16 -2.94 8.41
C SER A 156 17.24 -3.20 7.22
N ALA A 157 15.99 -3.64 7.44
CA ALA A 157 15.01 -3.86 6.38
C ALA A 157 14.73 -2.60 5.55
N TYR A 158 14.75 -1.41 6.16
CA TYR A 158 14.56 -0.15 5.44
C TYR A 158 15.73 0.10 4.46
N VAL A 159 16.95 -0.15 4.92
CA VAL A 159 18.17 -0.01 4.10
C VAL A 159 18.18 -1.00 2.96
N ILE A 160 17.88 -2.27 3.26
CA ILE A 160 17.90 -3.35 2.28
C ILE A 160 16.81 -3.17 1.23
N SER A 161 15.58 -2.80 1.62
CA SER A 161 14.47 -2.54 0.69
C SER A 161 14.80 -1.37 -0.26
N LYS A 162 15.39 -0.29 0.26
CA LYS A 162 15.85 0.82 -0.55
C LYS A 162 16.98 0.40 -1.50
N HIS A 163 17.90 -0.44 -1.02
CA HIS A 163 18.98 -0.98 -1.84
C HIS A 163 18.42 -1.82 -2.99
N ILE A 164 17.53 -2.79 -2.73
CA ILE A 164 16.87 -3.63 -3.74
C ILE A 164 16.23 -2.78 -4.84
N SER A 165 15.51 -1.71 -4.46
CA SER A 165 14.85 -0.82 -5.42
C SER A 165 15.84 -0.05 -6.30
N ASN A 166 16.91 0.48 -5.71
CA ASN A 166 17.86 1.35 -6.41
C ASN A 166 18.95 0.61 -7.19
N THR A 167 19.17 -0.68 -6.92
CA THR A 167 20.15 -1.51 -7.63
C THR A 167 19.43 -2.58 -8.44
N TRP A 168 19.07 -3.71 -7.82
CA TRP A 168 18.53 -4.89 -8.50
C TRP A 168 17.32 -4.59 -9.39
N LEU A 169 16.28 -3.96 -8.84
CA LEU A 169 15.05 -3.71 -9.59
C LEU A 169 15.23 -2.58 -10.61
N TRP A 170 16.03 -1.56 -10.29
CA TRP A 170 16.39 -0.51 -11.24
C TRP A 170 17.11 -1.10 -12.46
N ASP A 171 18.15 -1.91 -12.24
CA ASP A 171 18.98 -2.45 -13.33
C ASP A 171 18.24 -3.51 -14.14
N ARG A 172 17.48 -4.39 -13.48
CA ARG A 172 16.84 -5.54 -14.14
C ARG A 172 15.47 -5.21 -14.71
N VAL A 173 14.60 -4.53 -13.96
CA VAL A 173 13.23 -4.23 -14.42
C VAL A 173 13.23 -3.01 -15.34
N ARG A 174 13.95 -1.94 -14.98
CA ARG A 174 13.96 -0.70 -15.76
C ARG A 174 15.03 -0.69 -16.86
N VAL A 175 16.32 -0.79 -16.51
CA VAL A 175 17.40 -0.62 -17.50
C VAL A 175 17.44 -1.77 -18.51
N SER A 176 17.44 -3.01 -18.02
CA SER A 176 17.50 -4.21 -18.87
C SER A 176 16.13 -4.62 -19.42
N GLY A 177 15.09 -4.54 -18.58
CA GLY A 177 13.73 -4.96 -18.92
C GLY A 177 12.93 -3.94 -19.72
N GLY A 178 13.33 -2.66 -19.71
CA GLY A 178 12.68 -1.59 -20.48
C GLY A 178 11.41 -1.02 -19.83
N ALA A 179 11.10 -1.39 -18.58
CA ALA A 179 10.02 -0.74 -17.82
C ALA A 179 10.38 0.71 -17.48
N TYR A 180 9.39 1.56 -17.22
CA TYR A 180 9.67 2.91 -16.72
C TYR A 180 10.19 2.89 -15.27
N GLY A 181 9.76 1.93 -14.46
CA GLY A 181 10.26 1.76 -13.09
C GLY A 181 10.00 0.36 -12.54
N GLY A 182 10.84 -0.03 -11.59
CA GLY A 182 10.67 -1.22 -10.75
C GLY A 182 11.16 -0.89 -9.35
N PHE A 183 10.41 -1.28 -8.34
CA PHE A 183 10.70 -0.98 -6.93
C PHE A 183 10.04 -2.01 -6.03
N CYS A 184 10.44 -2.02 -4.77
CA CYS A 184 9.77 -2.76 -3.72
C CYS A 184 9.30 -1.82 -2.61
N ASP A 185 8.32 -2.26 -1.86
CA ASP A 185 7.76 -1.58 -0.70
C ASP A 185 7.64 -2.58 0.44
N PHE A 186 7.96 -2.16 1.67
CA PHE A 186 7.82 -2.99 2.85
C PHE A 186 7.00 -2.25 3.90
N ASP A 187 5.73 -2.66 4.03
CA ASP A 187 4.88 -2.19 5.11
C ASP A 187 5.24 -2.92 6.41
N THR A 188 6.00 -2.23 7.25
CA THR A 188 6.50 -2.74 8.52
C THR A 188 5.44 -2.89 9.62
N HIS A 189 4.20 -2.45 9.38
CA HIS A 189 3.10 -2.65 10.32
C HIS A 189 2.35 -3.95 10.01
N SER A 190 2.09 -4.23 8.72
CA SER A 190 1.41 -5.45 8.30
C SER A 190 2.36 -6.62 8.05
N GLY A 191 3.64 -6.34 7.80
CA GLY A 191 4.65 -7.30 7.37
C GLY A 191 4.61 -7.61 5.88
N VAL A 192 3.79 -6.91 5.10
CA VAL A 192 3.69 -7.14 3.65
C VAL A 192 4.88 -6.51 2.94
N PHE A 193 5.66 -7.35 2.25
CA PHE A 193 6.67 -6.93 1.30
C PHE A 193 6.14 -7.12 -0.12
N SER A 194 6.21 -6.06 -0.92
CA SER A 194 5.66 -6.00 -2.28
C SER A 194 6.72 -5.62 -3.29
N TYR A 195 6.76 -6.33 -4.40
CA TYR A 195 7.44 -5.93 -5.64
C TYR A 195 6.43 -5.31 -6.60
N LEU A 196 6.81 -4.22 -7.26
CA LEU A 196 5.95 -3.51 -8.21
C LEU A 196 6.76 -3.04 -9.42
N SER A 197 6.16 -3.13 -10.62
CA SER A 197 6.65 -2.49 -11.83
C SER A 197 5.67 -1.46 -12.37
N TYR A 198 6.22 -0.45 -13.04
CA TYR A 198 5.48 0.69 -13.56
C TYR A 198 5.74 0.86 -15.05
N ARG A 199 4.67 0.77 -15.85
CA ARG A 199 4.70 0.84 -17.32
C ARG A 199 5.75 -0.12 -17.89
N ASP A 200 5.55 -1.39 -17.61
CA ASP A 200 6.47 -2.48 -17.91
C ASP A 200 6.06 -3.21 -19.20
N PRO A 201 6.93 -3.34 -20.22
CA PRO A 201 6.58 -4.09 -21.43
C PRO A 201 6.54 -5.61 -21.20
N ASN A 202 6.95 -6.11 -20.03
CA ASN A 202 6.99 -7.53 -19.71
C ASN A 202 5.94 -7.93 -18.67
N LEU A 203 5.85 -9.24 -18.42
CA LEU A 203 5.01 -9.82 -17.38
C LEU A 203 5.75 -10.94 -16.64
N LEU A 204 5.91 -12.12 -17.25
CA LEU A 204 6.59 -13.26 -16.61
C LEU A 204 8.07 -13.00 -16.31
N LYS A 205 8.79 -12.32 -17.22
CA LYS A 205 10.20 -11.95 -17.02
C LYS A 205 10.38 -11.06 -15.80
N THR A 206 9.43 -10.18 -15.51
CA THR A 206 9.47 -9.30 -14.34
C THR A 206 9.30 -10.10 -13.05
N LEU A 207 8.41 -11.09 -13.05
CA LEU A 207 8.26 -12.01 -11.91
C LEU A 207 9.54 -12.83 -11.68
N GLU A 208 10.22 -13.26 -12.73
CA GLU A 208 11.52 -13.94 -12.62
C GLU A 208 12.60 -13.05 -11.98
N VAL A 209 12.58 -11.75 -12.28
CA VAL A 209 13.46 -10.77 -11.61
C VAL A 209 13.12 -10.65 -10.12
N TYR A 210 11.83 -10.62 -9.77
CA TYR A 210 11.41 -10.60 -8.37
C TYR A 210 11.90 -11.84 -7.62
N ASP A 211 11.70 -13.02 -8.21
CA ASP A 211 12.11 -14.29 -7.62
C ASP A 211 13.64 -14.43 -7.48
N GLY A 212 14.39 -13.74 -8.35
CA GLY A 212 15.85 -13.64 -8.28
C GLY A 212 16.41 -12.74 -7.18
N THR A 213 15.57 -11.99 -6.46
CA THR A 213 16.03 -11.01 -5.45
C THR A 213 16.78 -11.67 -4.30
N ALA A 214 16.32 -12.82 -3.80
CA ALA A 214 17.00 -13.54 -2.73
C ALA A 214 18.42 -13.97 -3.13
N LYS A 215 18.58 -14.48 -4.36
CA LYS A 215 19.89 -14.82 -4.91
C LYS A 215 20.79 -13.59 -5.01
N PHE A 216 20.27 -12.49 -5.54
CA PHE A 216 20.99 -11.22 -5.62
C PHE A 216 21.54 -10.78 -4.24
N LEU A 217 20.71 -10.82 -3.20
CA LEU A 217 21.11 -10.43 -1.84
C LEU A 217 22.17 -11.36 -1.23
N ARG A 218 22.14 -12.67 -1.54
CA ARG A 218 23.12 -13.64 -1.03
C ARG A 218 24.49 -13.51 -1.70
N GLU A 219 24.49 -13.22 -3.00
CA GLU A 219 25.70 -13.04 -3.81
C GLU A 219 26.28 -11.63 -3.72
N LEU A 220 25.58 -10.73 -3.02
CA LEU A 220 25.97 -9.34 -2.90
C LEU A 220 27.27 -9.19 -2.10
N ASP A 221 28.27 -8.63 -2.77
CA ASP A 221 29.51 -8.14 -2.15
C ASP A 221 29.39 -6.62 -2.03
N VAL A 222 28.90 -6.15 -0.86
CA VAL A 222 28.76 -4.72 -0.58
C VAL A 222 30.04 -4.24 0.10
N ASP A 223 30.77 -3.34 -0.54
CA ASP A 223 31.86 -2.63 0.13
C ASP A 223 31.31 -1.62 1.16
N ASP A 224 32.16 -1.23 2.11
CA ASP A 224 31.76 -0.36 3.22
C ASP A 224 31.23 1.01 2.74
N ASP A 225 31.69 1.52 1.60
CA ASP A 225 31.26 2.80 1.04
C ASP A 225 29.85 2.70 0.45
N ALA A 226 29.55 1.64 -0.29
CA ALA A 226 28.23 1.34 -0.82
C ALA A 226 27.21 1.11 0.31
N LEU A 227 27.59 0.38 1.36
CA LEU A 227 26.76 0.19 2.55
C LEU A 227 26.48 1.52 3.25
N THR A 228 27.53 2.32 3.48
CA THR A 228 27.41 3.65 4.10
C THR A 228 26.47 4.56 3.29
N LYS A 229 26.58 4.57 1.96
CA LYS A 229 25.65 5.34 1.09
C LYS A 229 24.21 4.87 1.20
N ALA A 230 23.97 3.56 1.28
CA ALA A 230 22.63 3.01 1.46
C ALA A 230 22.04 3.43 2.82
N ILE A 231 22.83 3.38 3.90
CA ILE A 231 22.44 3.83 5.24
C ILE A 231 22.13 5.34 5.22
N ILE A 232 23.02 6.18 4.67
CA ILE A 232 22.81 7.63 4.55
C ILE A 232 21.53 7.92 3.77
N GLY A 233 21.33 7.24 2.64
CA GLY A 233 20.12 7.39 1.84
C GLY A 233 18.86 7.07 2.65
N THR A 234 18.90 6.04 3.48
CA THR A 234 17.76 5.61 4.32
C THR A 234 17.50 6.61 5.44
N ILE A 235 18.55 7.08 6.13
CA ILE A 235 18.43 8.14 7.13
C ILE A 235 17.89 9.44 6.51
N GLY A 236 18.26 9.75 5.27
CA GLY A 236 17.71 10.89 4.54
C GLY A 236 16.18 10.81 4.33
N ASP A 237 15.62 9.61 4.14
CA ASP A 237 14.17 9.44 4.03
C ASP A 237 13.50 9.58 5.42
N VAL A 238 14.10 8.96 6.45
CA VAL A 238 13.62 9.01 7.84
C VAL A 238 13.63 10.45 8.39
N ASP A 239 14.67 11.22 8.06
CA ASP A 239 14.88 12.61 8.50
C ASP A 239 14.43 13.63 7.44
N SER A 240 13.58 13.21 6.51
CA SER A 240 13.07 14.07 5.45
C SER A 240 12.48 15.37 6.04
N TYR A 241 12.77 16.49 5.37
CA TYR A 241 12.32 17.79 5.86
C TYR A 241 10.79 17.87 5.80
N GLN A 242 10.19 18.28 6.93
CA GLN A 242 8.75 18.44 7.07
C GLN A 242 8.39 19.85 7.51
N LEU A 243 7.39 20.43 6.84
CA LEU A 243 6.71 21.64 7.31
C LEU A 243 5.91 21.34 8.60
N PRO A 244 5.54 22.38 9.38
CA PRO A 244 4.91 22.17 10.69
C PRO A 244 3.67 21.27 10.66
N ASP A 245 2.79 21.43 9.68
CA ASP A 245 1.59 20.61 9.49
C ASP A 245 1.94 19.14 9.21
N ALA A 246 2.93 18.88 8.36
CA ALA A 246 3.41 17.53 8.08
C ALA A 246 4.05 16.86 9.32
N LYS A 247 4.75 17.64 10.17
CA LYS A 247 5.27 17.15 11.46
C LYS A 247 4.13 16.74 12.40
N GLY A 248 3.11 17.60 12.51
CA GLY A 248 1.92 17.33 13.31
C GLY A 248 1.16 16.10 12.82
N TYR A 249 0.99 15.95 11.51
CA TYR A 249 0.35 14.78 10.93
C TYR A 249 1.16 13.49 11.14
N SER A 250 2.47 13.53 10.94
CA SER A 250 3.35 12.38 11.20
C SER A 250 3.33 11.96 12.67
N SER A 251 3.26 12.94 13.59
CA SER A 251 3.09 12.69 15.02
C SER A 251 1.76 11.99 15.33
N LEU A 252 0.66 12.42 14.70
CA LEU A 252 -0.65 11.78 14.82
C LEU A 252 -0.62 10.34 14.30
N MET A 253 -0.03 10.11 13.13
CA MET A 253 0.05 8.75 12.56
C MET A 253 0.83 7.80 13.48
N ARG A 254 1.96 8.25 14.02
CA ARG A 254 2.72 7.46 15.01
C ARG A 254 1.90 7.15 16.26
N TYR A 255 1.17 8.14 16.78
CA TYR A 255 0.28 7.93 17.92
C TYR A 255 -0.80 6.86 17.61
N LEU A 256 -1.45 6.95 16.45
CA LEU A 256 -2.49 6.00 16.03
C LEU A 256 -1.94 4.58 15.79
N LEU A 257 -0.70 4.48 15.33
CA LEU A 257 0.00 3.21 15.09
C LEU A 257 0.70 2.67 16.35
N GLY A 258 0.67 3.39 17.47
CA GLY A 258 1.31 2.99 18.72
C GLY A 258 2.85 3.06 18.72
N ILE A 259 3.44 3.78 17.77
CA ILE A 259 4.90 3.87 17.60
C ILE A 259 5.48 4.84 18.63
N THR A 260 6.26 4.32 19.57
CA THR A 260 6.87 5.12 20.65
C THR A 260 8.18 5.78 20.20
N GLU A 261 8.66 6.75 20.96
CA GLU A 261 9.96 7.39 20.66
C GLU A 261 11.12 6.41 20.84
N GLU A 262 11.02 5.52 21.83
CA GLU A 262 12.00 4.46 22.08
C GLU A 262 12.07 3.50 20.90
N GLU A 263 10.93 3.10 20.35
CA GLU A 263 10.90 2.26 19.15
C GLU A 263 11.56 2.99 17.97
N ARG A 264 11.23 4.27 17.74
CA ARG A 264 11.86 5.05 16.65
C ARG A 264 13.37 5.13 16.80
N GLN A 265 13.84 5.38 18.02
CA GLN A 265 15.26 5.48 18.31
C GLN A 265 15.95 4.13 18.12
N GLN A 266 15.35 3.03 18.58
CA GLN A 266 15.84 1.68 18.34
C GLN A 266 15.93 1.38 16.83
N ARG A 267 14.87 1.67 16.06
CA ARG A 267 14.87 1.47 14.59
C ARG A 267 15.94 2.28 13.90
N ARG A 268 16.18 3.52 14.37
CA ARG A 268 17.27 4.37 13.86
C ARG A 268 18.64 3.76 14.13
N GLU A 269 18.88 3.25 15.34
CA GLU A 269 20.13 2.59 15.71
C GLU A 269 20.35 1.31 14.88
N GLU A 270 19.31 0.52 14.67
CA GLU A 270 19.34 -0.66 13.80
C GLU A 270 19.65 -0.29 12.34
N ILE A 271 19.08 0.80 11.80
CA ILE A 271 19.42 1.32 10.47
C ILE A 271 20.91 1.65 10.39
N LEU A 272 21.44 2.38 11.38
CA LEU A 272 22.85 2.80 11.42
C LEU A 272 23.82 1.63 11.60
N ALA A 273 23.37 0.55 12.24
CA ALA A 273 24.14 -0.67 12.48
C ALA A 273 24.01 -1.74 11.38
N THR A 274 23.32 -1.43 10.28
CA THR A 274 23.12 -2.38 9.17
C THR A 274 24.44 -2.95 8.67
N SER A 275 24.49 -4.26 8.47
CA SER A 275 25.66 -5.03 8.05
C SER A 275 25.34 -5.95 6.87
N VAL A 276 26.37 -6.50 6.21
CA VAL A 276 26.21 -7.49 5.13
C VAL A 276 25.47 -8.75 5.60
N LYS A 277 25.56 -9.09 6.90
CA LYS A 277 24.83 -10.21 7.48
C LYS A 277 23.31 -9.99 7.36
N ASP A 278 22.84 -8.77 7.60
CA ASP A 278 21.42 -8.44 7.53
C ASP A 278 20.86 -8.61 6.12
N PHE A 279 21.64 -8.31 5.07
CA PHE A 279 21.24 -8.56 3.68
C PHE A 279 20.97 -10.04 3.42
N LYS A 280 21.82 -10.92 3.97
CA LYS A 280 21.68 -12.38 3.82
C LYS A 280 20.48 -12.91 4.60
N GLU A 281 20.26 -12.45 5.83
CA GLU A 281 19.09 -12.84 6.61
C GLU A 281 17.78 -12.34 5.97
N PHE A 282 17.79 -11.13 5.41
CA PHE A 282 16.65 -10.60 4.67
C PHE A 282 16.40 -11.36 3.35
N ALA A 283 17.45 -11.90 2.72
CA ALA A 283 17.32 -12.75 1.54
C ALA A 283 16.45 -13.99 1.82
N ASP A 284 16.64 -14.62 2.98
CA ASP A 284 15.87 -15.79 3.40
C ASP A 284 14.39 -15.43 3.63
N ALA A 285 14.13 -14.23 4.19
CA ALA A 285 12.76 -13.74 4.38
C ALA A 285 12.06 -13.50 3.03
N VAL A 286 12.68 -12.78 2.09
CA VAL A 286 12.06 -12.46 0.80
C VAL A 286 11.94 -13.67 -0.13
N GLU A 287 12.81 -14.67 0.01
CA GLU A 287 12.69 -15.93 -0.76
C GLU A 287 11.35 -16.63 -0.50
N THR A 288 10.79 -16.49 0.71
CA THR A 288 9.49 -17.10 1.04
C THR A 288 8.33 -16.56 0.20
N ILE A 289 8.48 -15.37 -0.39
CA ILE A 289 7.51 -14.77 -1.31
C ILE A 289 7.48 -15.54 -2.64
N ASN A 290 8.57 -16.23 -3.02
CA ASN A 290 8.63 -16.94 -4.29
C ASN A 290 7.51 -18.00 -4.38
N ASP A 291 7.34 -18.77 -3.31
CA ASP A 291 6.39 -19.87 -3.21
C ASP A 291 5.04 -19.49 -2.59
N ASN A 292 5.04 -18.55 -1.64
CA ASN A 292 3.83 -18.19 -0.86
C ASN A 292 3.24 -16.83 -1.24
N GLY A 293 3.90 -16.08 -2.12
CA GLY A 293 3.47 -14.77 -2.55
C GLY A 293 2.27 -14.82 -3.49
N VAL A 294 1.49 -13.75 -3.50
CA VAL A 294 0.39 -13.55 -4.43
C VAL A 294 0.80 -12.60 -5.55
N VAL A 295 0.41 -12.91 -6.77
CA VAL A 295 0.67 -12.08 -7.95
C VAL A 295 -0.61 -11.37 -8.38
N VAL A 296 -0.53 -10.05 -8.57
CA VAL A 296 -1.58 -9.27 -9.23
C VAL A 296 -0.97 -8.47 -10.37
N ALA A 297 -1.52 -8.59 -11.57
CA ALA A 297 -1.09 -7.82 -12.72
C ALA A 297 -2.22 -6.97 -13.28
N VAL A 298 -1.92 -5.73 -13.68
CA VAL A 298 -2.78 -4.93 -14.56
C VAL A 298 -2.13 -4.93 -15.94
N ALA A 299 -2.72 -5.65 -16.90
CA ALA A 299 -2.01 -6.01 -18.14
C ALA A 299 -2.93 -6.10 -19.36
N SER A 300 -2.32 -6.19 -20.54
CA SER A 300 -3.02 -6.42 -21.81
C SER A 300 -3.65 -7.82 -21.86
N PRO A 301 -4.74 -8.02 -22.63
CA PRO A 301 -5.32 -9.36 -22.82
C PRO A 301 -4.29 -10.36 -23.37
N ASP A 302 -3.47 -9.91 -24.33
CA ASP A 302 -2.50 -10.75 -25.04
C ASP A 302 -1.38 -11.23 -24.11
N ASP A 303 -0.86 -10.34 -23.25
CA ASP A 303 0.19 -10.70 -22.29
C ASP A 303 -0.31 -11.67 -21.22
N VAL A 304 -1.56 -11.49 -20.76
CA VAL A 304 -2.19 -12.40 -19.79
C VAL A 304 -2.41 -13.78 -20.41
N GLU A 305 -2.88 -13.84 -21.67
CA GLU A 305 -3.04 -15.11 -22.39
C GLU A 305 -1.70 -15.81 -22.60
N ALA A 306 -0.66 -15.08 -23.02
CA ALA A 306 0.69 -15.60 -23.18
C ALA A 306 1.24 -16.16 -21.86
N ALA A 307 1.10 -15.42 -20.75
CA ALA A 307 1.56 -15.86 -19.44
C ALA A 307 0.82 -17.11 -18.95
N ASN A 308 -0.49 -17.21 -19.18
CA ASN A 308 -1.27 -18.39 -18.80
C ASN A 308 -0.96 -19.61 -19.67
N LYS A 309 -0.67 -19.43 -20.97
CA LYS A 309 -0.21 -20.53 -21.83
C LYS A 309 1.12 -21.11 -21.35
N GLU A 310 2.01 -20.28 -20.82
CA GLU A 310 3.34 -20.71 -20.38
C GLU A 310 3.33 -21.31 -18.97
N LYS A 311 2.70 -20.65 -17.99
CA LYS A 311 2.78 -21.03 -16.57
C LYS A 311 1.43 -21.23 -15.86
N SER A 312 0.29 -21.09 -16.57
CA SER A 312 -1.05 -21.14 -15.96
C SER A 312 -1.17 -20.26 -14.70
N LEU A 313 -0.57 -19.07 -14.76
CA LEU A 313 -0.29 -18.23 -13.60
C LEU A 313 -1.54 -17.65 -12.93
N PHE A 314 -2.48 -17.13 -13.71
CA PHE A 314 -3.66 -16.42 -13.24
C PHE A 314 -4.89 -17.32 -13.29
N SER A 315 -5.44 -17.61 -12.11
CA SER A 315 -6.70 -18.34 -11.95
C SER A 315 -7.92 -17.40 -11.98
N ASP A 316 -7.74 -16.12 -11.68
CA ASP A 316 -8.79 -15.10 -11.76
C ASP A 316 -8.42 -14.01 -12.78
N ILE A 317 -9.30 -13.78 -13.75
CA ILE A 317 -9.09 -12.79 -14.82
C ILE A 317 -10.27 -11.83 -14.82
N LYS A 318 -10.04 -10.62 -14.33
CA LYS A 318 -11.05 -9.56 -14.27
C LYS A 318 -10.95 -8.60 -15.44
N LYS A 319 -12.10 -8.28 -16.04
CA LYS A 319 -12.20 -7.24 -17.08
C LYS A 319 -12.72 -5.94 -16.46
N CYS A 320 -11.84 -4.96 -16.34
CA CYS A 320 -12.16 -3.69 -15.67
C CYS A 320 -12.54 -2.56 -16.63
N LEU A 321 -12.32 -2.68 -17.94
CA LEU A 321 -12.67 -1.68 -18.96
C LEU A 321 -13.41 -2.28 -20.13
#